data_AF-A0A7S4BYB7-F1
#
_entry.id   AF-A0A7S4BYB7-F1
#
_cell.length_a   1.000
_cell.length_b   1.000
_cell.length_c   1.000
_cell.angle_alpha   90.00
_cell.angle_beta   90.00
_cell.angle_gamma   90.00
#
_symmetry.space_group_name_H-M   'P 1'
#
loop_
_entity.id
_entity.type
_entity.pdbx_description
1 polymer ?
#
loop_
_entity_poly.entity_id
_entity_poly.type
_entity_poly.pdbx_seq_one_letter_code
_entity_poly.pdbx_strand_id
1 'polypeptide(L)'
;GQKVHCVAAEPRETVLRIAVVDDDFDREVAYETVVLGVLREGYRVFHLRNMQGTRIESCSLLAHVSLSKQINAWVGEQELVEKINHQRQTIADQTRNIEEYKARIRLLEAGRPGGSGGSVPQSHSSEQHQRAMSEGDADDADEDGQDRLTSQRRMSARI
;
A
#
# COMPACT_ATOMS: atom_id res chain seq x y z
N GLY A 1 31.00 6.28 9.09
CA GLY A 1 29.96 7.11 8.47
C GLY A 1 28.70 7.05 9.30
N GLN A 2 28.22 8.21 9.74
CA GLN A 2 26.92 8.33 10.39
C GLN A 2 25.81 8.14 9.35
N LYS A 3 24.67 7.59 9.78
CA LYS A 3 23.49 7.37 8.95
C LYS A 3 22.38 8.30 9.40
N VAL A 4 21.86 9.10 8.49
CA VAL A 4 20.67 9.91 8.72
C VAL A 4 19.50 9.26 7.99
N HIS A 5 18.37 9.12 8.68
CA HIS A 5 17.14 8.57 8.14
C HIS A 5 16.08 9.68 8.08
N CYS A 6 15.56 9.93 6.89
CA CYS A 6 14.48 10.89 6.68
C CYS A 6 13.26 10.17 6.12
N VAL A 7 12.08 10.47 6.67
CA VAL A 7 10.78 9.98 6.22
C VAL A 7 9.93 11.21 5.88
N ALA A 8 9.33 11.24 4.70
CA ALA A 8 8.60 12.39 4.20
C ALA A 8 7.31 11.99 3.50
N ALA A 9 6.19 12.60 3.93
CA ALA A 9 4.85 12.47 3.36
C ALA A 9 4.77 12.80 1.89
N GLU A 10 5.34 13.96 1.58
CA GLU A 10 5.27 14.58 0.28
C GLU A 10 6.72 14.85 -0.15
N PRO A 11 7.44 13.84 -0.66
CA PRO A 11 8.86 13.98 -0.98
C PRO A 11 9.14 15.12 -1.97
N ARG A 12 8.18 15.42 -2.85
CA ARG A 12 8.28 16.51 -3.84
C ARG A 12 8.16 17.91 -3.23
N GLU A 13 7.59 18.01 -2.03
CA GLU A 13 7.39 19.27 -1.30
C GLU A 13 8.33 19.38 -0.09
N THR A 14 9.04 18.30 0.24
CA THR A 14 9.98 18.25 1.36
C THR A 14 11.40 18.60 0.92
N VAL A 15 12.00 19.59 1.59
CA VAL A 15 13.37 20.03 1.36
C VAL A 15 14.30 19.47 2.45
N LEU A 16 15.38 18.80 2.04
CA LEU A 16 16.50 18.45 2.89
C LEU A 16 17.53 19.58 2.82
N ARG A 17 17.86 20.14 3.98
CA ARG A 17 18.96 21.09 4.14
C ARG A 17 20.14 20.38 4.80
N ILE A 18 21.29 20.43 4.15
CA ILE A 18 22.54 19.88 4.64
C ILE A 18 23.43 21.07 4.97
N ALA A 19 23.85 21.19 6.22
CA ALA A 19 24.71 22.29 6.67
C ALA A 19 26.01 21.74 7.27
N VAL A 20 27.08 22.50 7.10
CA VAL A 20 28.34 22.32 7.83
C VAL A 20 28.34 23.34 8.95
N VAL A 21 28.46 22.85 10.18
CA VAL A 21 28.53 23.67 11.39
C VAL A 21 29.98 23.69 11.86
N ASP A 22 30.46 24.87 12.22
CA ASP A 22 31.73 25.06 12.91
C ASP A 22 31.51 24.78 14.40
N ASP A 23 32.15 23.73 14.91
CA ASP A 23 31.96 23.25 16.30
C ASP A 23 32.42 24.27 17.34
N ASP A 24 33.41 25.12 17.02
CA ASP A 24 33.97 26.09 17.98
C ASP A 24 33.04 27.29 18.18
N PHE A 25 32.28 27.65 17.14
CA PHE A 25 31.42 28.84 17.13
C PHE A 25 29.92 28.52 17.02
N ASP A 26 29.56 27.23 16.97
CA ASP A 26 28.20 26.69 16.75
C ASP A 26 27.47 27.42 15.60
N ARG A 27 28.18 27.64 14.49
CA ARG A 27 27.71 28.45 13.37
C ARG A 27 27.74 27.69 12.06
N GLU A 28 26.65 27.78 11.31
CA GLU A 28 26.61 27.29 9.93
C GLU A 28 27.56 28.10 9.04
N VAL A 29 28.51 27.40 8.42
CA VAL A 29 29.53 28.00 7.53
C VAL A 29 29.25 27.74 6.05
N ALA A 30 28.54 26.66 5.74
CA ALA A 30 28.14 26.32 4.39
C ALA A 30 26.89 25.42 4.41
N TYR A 31 26.11 25.44 3.33
CA TYR A 31 24.94 24.60 3.21
C TYR A 31 24.63 24.19 1.77
N GLU A 32 23.78 23.19 1.60
CA GLU A 32 23.08 22.89 0.35
C GLU A 32 21.63 22.50 0.66
N THR A 33 20.71 22.85 -0.22
CA THR A 33 19.30 22.48 -0.12
C THR A 33 18.89 21.63 -1.31
N VAL A 34 18.19 20.52 -1.05
CA VAL A 34 17.74 19.60 -2.08
C VAL A 34 16.32 19.12 -1.79
N VAL A 35 15.47 19.07 -2.81
CA VAL A 35 14.13 18.48 -2.69
C VAL A 35 14.27 16.96 -2.61
N LEU A 36 13.66 16.31 -1.61
CA LEU A 36 13.77 14.85 -1.44
C LEU A 36 13.25 14.09 -2.66
N GLY A 37 12.23 14.60 -3.34
CA GLY A 37 11.62 13.98 -4.51
C GLY A 37 12.52 13.89 -5.75
N VAL A 38 13.59 14.71 -5.82
CA VAL A 38 14.49 14.75 -6.99
C VAL A 38 15.81 13.99 -6.78
N LEU A 39 16.09 13.61 -5.54
CA LEU A 39 17.29 12.84 -5.18
C LEU A 39 17.29 11.46 -5.86
N ARG A 40 18.47 11.06 -6.33
CA ARG A 40 18.70 9.79 -7.01
C ARG A 40 19.58 8.89 -6.14
N GLU A 41 19.26 7.61 -6.10
CA GLU A 41 20.00 6.59 -5.35
C GLU A 41 21.46 6.45 -5.81
N GLY A 42 22.35 6.07 -4.89
CA GLY A 42 23.80 5.91 -5.09
C GLY A 42 24.63 7.05 -4.54
N TYR A 43 25.91 7.09 -4.90
CA TYR A 43 26.83 8.16 -4.51
C TYR A 43 26.52 9.46 -5.25
N ARG A 44 26.38 10.55 -4.49
CA ARG A 44 26.05 11.90 -4.98
C ARG A 44 26.96 12.94 -4.35
N VAL A 45 27.29 13.95 -5.15
CA VAL A 45 28.06 15.11 -4.72
C VAL A 45 27.11 16.29 -4.55
N PHE A 46 27.15 16.91 -3.39
CA PHE A 46 26.41 18.13 -3.06
C PHE A 46 27.40 19.29 -3.04
N HIS A 47 27.27 20.21 -3.98
CA HIS A 47 28.10 21.41 -4.00
C HIS A 47 27.57 22.40 -2.98
N LEU A 48 28.38 22.74 -1.98
CA LEU A 48 27.95 23.61 -0.90
C LEU A 48 28.00 25.07 -1.33
N ARG A 49 27.19 25.87 -0.64
CA ARG A 49 27.02 27.30 -0.81
C ARG A 49 27.40 28.02 0.47
N ASN A 50 27.91 29.24 0.33
CA ASN A 50 28.04 30.14 1.47
C ASN A 50 26.67 30.62 1.94
N MET A 51 26.62 31.33 3.07
CA MET A 51 25.37 31.83 3.65
C MET A 51 24.63 32.85 2.78
N GLN A 52 25.28 33.39 1.75
CA GLN A 52 24.69 34.25 0.73
C GLN A 52 24.15 33.46 -0.49
N GLY A 53 24.20 32.13 -0.47
CA GLY A 53 23.70 31.25 -1.54
C GLY A 53 24.66 31.07 -2.73
N THR A 54 25.86 31.66 -2.67
CA THR A 54 26.89 31.52 -3.70
C THR A 54 27.60 30.19 -3.54
N ARG A 55 27.74 29.45 -4.65
CA ARG A 55 28.46 28.17 -4.67
C ARG A 55 29.93 28.38 -4.29
N ILE A 56 30.45 27.51 -3.43
CA ILE A 56 31.87 27.47 -3.08
C ILE A 56 32.54 26.40 -3.96
N GLU A 57 33.45 26.79 -4.84
CA GLU A 57 33.99 25.91 -5.90
C GLU A 57 34.60 24.61 -5.37
N SER A 58 35.38 24.72 -4.29
CA SER A 58 36.12 23.59 -3.68
C SER A 58 35.44 22.99 -2.47
N CYS A 59 34.17 23.31 -2.20
CA CYS A 59 33.43 22.79 -1.05
C CYS A 59 32.30 21.88 -1.52
N SER A 60 32.46 20.57 -1.31
CA SER A 60 31.48 19.58 -1.75
C SER A 60 31.39 18.43 -0.76
N LEU A 61 30.17 17.95 -0.54
CA LEU A 61 29.90 16.79 0.29
C LEU A 61 29.61 15.58 -0.60
N LEU A 62 30.36 14.49 -0.41
CA LEU A 62 30.04 13.19 -1.00
C LEU A 62 29.16 12.41 -0.02
N ALA A 63 27.98 11.98 -0.45
CA ALA A 63 27.14 11.12 0.35
C ALA A 63 26.53 9.99 -0.48
N HIS A 64 26.30 8.84 0.16
CA HIS A 64 25.55 7.76 -0.45
C HIS A 64 24.06 7.88 -0.09
N VAL A 65 23.21 8.05 -1.10
CA VAL A 65 21.75 8.15 -0.97
C VAL A 65 21.13 6.78 -1.22
N SER A 66 20.31 6.27 -0.31
CA SER A 66 19.49 5.06 -0.50
C SER A 66 18.02 5.39 -0.36
N LEU A 67 17.21 4.88 -1.27
CA LEU A 67 15.77 5.11 -1.34
C LEU A 67 15.01 3.86 -0.90
N SER A 68 14.05 4.03 0.01
CA SER A 68 13.09 2.99 0.36
C SER A 68 11.67 3.55 0.34
N LYS A 69 10.70 2.71 0.07
CA LYS A 69 9.28 3.03 0.26
C LYS A 69 8.87 2.45 1.61
N GLN A 70 8.40 3.27 2.53
CA GLN A 70 7.74 2.76 3.72
C GLN A 70 6.28 2.54 3.33
N ILE A 71 5.85 1.29 3.33
CA ILE A 71 4.42 0.99 3.25
C ILE A 71 3.85 1.43 4.59
N ASN A 72 2.87 2.33 4.53
CA ASN A 72 2.13 2.85 5.67
C ASN A 72 1.72 1.71 6.60
N ALA A 73 2.39 1.55 7.74
CA ALA A 73 1.96 0.68 8.83
C ALA A 73 0.85 1.38 9.66
N TRP A 74 -0.08 2.03 8.96
CA TRP A 74 -1.22 2.75 9.54
C TRP A 74 -2.43 1.82 9.78
N VAL A 75 -2.25 0.52 9.59
CA VAL A 75 -3.08 -0.48 10.25
C VAL A 75 -2.26 -0.89 11.46
N GLY A 76 -2.74 -0.61 12.67
CA GLY A 76 -2.09 -1.11 13.88
C GLY A 76 -1.87 -2.61 13.70
N GLU A 77 -0.70 -3.12 14.08
CA GLU A 77 -0.36 -4.54 13.89
C GLU A 77 -1.49 -5.46 14.37
N GLN A 78 -2.20 -5.07 15.43
CA GLN A 78 -3.42 -5.70 15.92
C GLN A 78 -4.58 -5.72 14.92
N GLU A 79 -4.93 -4.62 14.28
CA GLU A 79 -6.07 -4.56 13.34
C GLU A 79 -5.78 -5.40 12.08
N LEU A 80 -4.51 -5.49 11.66
CA LEU A 80 -4.09 -6.36 10.56
C LEU A 80 -4.19 -7.83 10.97
N VAL A 81 -3.72 -8.15 12.18
CA VAL A 81 -3.81 -9.50 12.75
C VAL A 81 -5.28 -9.92 12.94
N GLU A 82 -6.15 -9.01 13.38
CA GLU A 82 -7.59 -9.23 13.53
C GLU A 82 -8.26 -9.49 12.18
N LYS A 83 -7.98 -8.68 11.14
CA LYS A 83 -8.50 -8.92 9.78
C LYS A 83 -8.02 -10.25 9.21
N ILE A 84 -6.75 -10.61 9.42
CA ILE A 84 -6.19 -11.89 8.98
C ILE A 84 -6.85 -13.07 9.71
N ASN A 85 -7.03 -12.96 11.02
CA ASN A 85 -7.67 -14.01 11.82
C ASN A 85 -9.14 -14.16 11.44
N HIS A 86 -9.86 -13.05 11.22
CA HIS A 86 -11.23 -13.06 10.76
C HIS A 86 -11.35 -13.75 9.38
N GLN A 87 -10.50 -13.36 8.42
CA GLN A 87 -10.47 -14.01 7.10
C GLN A 87 -10.14 -15.50 7.18
N ARG A 88 -9.20 -15.91 8.04
CA ARG A 88 -8.87 -17.33 8.25
C ARG A 88 -10.05 -18.11 8.80
N GLN A 89 -10.81 -17.54 9.74
CA GLN A 89 -12.01 -18.14 10.29
C GLN A 89 -13.08 -18.34 9.21
N THR A 90 -13.35 -17.30 8.40
CA THR A 90 -14.30 -17.37 7.29
C THR A 90 -13.91 -18.45 6.27
N ILE A 91 -12.62 -18.53 5.91
CA ILE A 91 -12.12 -19.55 4.98
C ILE A 91 -12.29 -20.96 5.57
N ALA A 92 -12.01 -21.15 6.86
CA ALA A 92 -12.18 -22.43 7.52
C ALA A 92 -13.64 -22.89 7.52
N ASP A 93 -14.57 -21.98 7.82
CA ASP A 93 -16.01 -22.28 7.83
C ASP A 93 -16.54 -22.54 6.41
N GLN A 94 -16.10 -21.75 5.41
CA GLN A 94 -16.41 -22.02 4.01
C GLN A 94 -15.89 -23.38 3.54
N THR A 95 -14.68 -23.75 3.95
CA THR A 95 -14.08 -25.04 3.58
C THR A 95 -14.86 -26.20 4.19
N ARG A 96 -15.28 -26.09 5.46
CA ARG A 96 -16.15 -27.08 6.13
C ARG A 96 -17.49 -27.23 5.40
N ASN A 97 -18.13 -26.12 5.07
CA ASN A 97 -19.40 -26.13 4.35
C ASN A 97 -19.25 -26.76 2.96
N ILE A 98 -18.16 -26.46 2.25
CA ILE A 98 -17.84 -27.08 0.95
C ILE A 98 -17.68 -28.59 1.10
N GLU A 99 -17.00 -29.09 2.13
CA GLU A 99 -16.85 -30.53 2.39
C GLU A 99 -18.18 -31.19 2.72
N GLU A 100 -19.02 -30.55 3.53
CA GLU A 100 -20.35 -31.04 3.88
C GLU A 100 -21.25 -31.12 2.63
N TYR A 101 -21.29 -30.06 1.81
CA TYR A 101 -22.03 -30.07 0.56
C TYR A 101 -21.49 -31.11 -0.42
N LYS A 102 -20.18 -31.28 -0.52
CA LYS A 102 -19.56 -32.34 -1.34
C LYS A 102 -19.97 -33.73 -0.86
N ALA A 103 -20.00 -33.98 0.45
CA ALA A 103 -20.43 -35.27 1.00
C ALA A 103 -21.91 -35.54 0.73
N ARG A 104 -22.76 -34.51 0.87
CA ARG A 104 -24.20 -34.59 0.59
C ARG A 104 -24.49 -34.83 -0.88
N ILE A 105 -23.73 -34.21 -1.79
CA ILE A 105 -23.79 -34.49 -3.24
C ILE A 105 -23.44 -35.96 -3.51
N ARG A 106 -22.34 -36.48 -2.93
CA ARG A 106 -21.94 -37.89 -3.10
C ARG A 106 -23.02 -38.88 -2.63
N LEU A 107 -23.72 -38.58 -1.54
CA LEU A 107 -24.82 -39.42 -1.06
C LEU A 107 -26.04 -39.40 -1.99
N LEU A 108 -26.37 -38.24 -2.56
CA LEU A 108 -27.45 -38.11 -3.56
C LEU A 108 -27.10 -38.78 -4.89
N GLU A 109 -25.83 -38.74 -5.29
CA GLU A 109 -25.32 -39.46 -6.47
C GLU A 109 -25.30 -40.97 -6.25
N ALA A 110 -24.92 -41.44 -5.06
CA ALA A 110 -24.92 -42.86 -4.70
C ALA A 110 -26.33 -43.44 -4.51
N GLY A 111 -27.31 -42.59 -4.15
CA GLY A 111 -28.71 -42.95 -4.03
C GLY A 111 -29.49 -42.94 -5.35
N ARG A 112 -28.86 -42.62 -6.49
CA ARG A 112 -29.49 -42.67 -7.81
C ARG A 112 -29.41 -44.10 -8.36
N PRO A 113 -30.50 -44.90 -8.37
CA PRO A 113 -30.48 -46.17 -9.08
C PRO A 113 -30.34 -45.87 -10.57
N GLY A 114 -29.57 -46.68 -11.28
CA GLY A 114 -29.21 -46.48 -12.68
C GLY A 114 -30.37 -46.02 -13.57
N GLY A 115 -30.20 -44.83 -14.15
CA GLY A 115 -30.91 -44.41 -15.35
C GLY A 115 -29.92 -44.48 -16.51
N SER A 116 -29.92 -45.61 -17.20
CA SER A 116 -29.22 -45.81 -18.48
C SER A 116 -29.71 -44.81 -19.53
N GLY A 117 -28.76 -44.21 -20.24
CA GLY A 117 -28.87 -43.96 -21.68
C GLY A 117 -29.73 -42.78 -22.15
N GLY A 118 -29.04 -41.77 -22.69
CA GLY A 118 -29.38 -41.27 -24.02
C GLY A 118 -30.10 -39.92 -24.11
N SER A 119 -29.54 -39.11 -25.02
CA SER A 119 -30.21 -38.07 -25.82
C SER A 119 -30.19 -36.65 -25.25
N VAL A 120 -29.31 -35.84 -25.84
CA VAL A 120 -29.53 -34.41 -26.07
C VAL A 120 -30.83 -34.26 -26.89
N PRO A 121 -31.69 -33.29 -26.54
CA PRO A 121 -32.36 -32.52 -27.58
C PRO A 121 -32.13 -31.02 -27.40
N GLN A 122 -31.76 -30.39 -28.51
CA GLN A 122 -31.99 -28.96 -28.74
C GLN A 122 -33.50 -28.67 -28.71
N SER A 123 -33.91 -27.55 -28.10
CA SER A 123 -34.59 -26.44 -28.80
C SER A 123 -35.39 -25.55 -27.85
N HIS A 124 -35.06 -24.25 -27.93
CA HIS A 124 -35.97 -23.09 -28.03
C HIS A 124 -36.96 -22.74 -26.90
N SER A 125 -36.64 -21.57 -26.29
CA SER A 125 -37.47 -20.38 -26.07
C SER A 125 -38.86 -20.48 -25.42
N SER A 126 -39.03 -19.61 -24.43
CA SER A 126 -40.17 -18.70 -24.16
C SER A 126 -40.47 -18.76 -22.66
N GLU A 127 -40.01 -17.78 -21.90
CA GLU A 127 -40.78 -16.59 -21.55
C GLU A 127 -42.02 -16.89 -20.70
N GLN A 128 -42.08 -16.15 -19.58
CA GLN A 128 -43.25 -15.44 -19.06
C GLN A 128 -43.89 -15.87 -17.74
N HIS A 129 -43.95 -14.83 -16.90
CA HIS A 129 -44.96 -14.52 -15.87
C HIS A 129 -44.84 -15.25 -14.52
N GLN A 130 -44.98 -14.61 -13.36
CA GLN A 130 -45.08 -13.19 -12.97
C GLN A 130 -45.19 -13.18 -11.42
N ARG A 131 -45.03 -11.98 -10.85
CA ARG A 131 -45.52 -11.52 -9.53
C ARG A 131 -44.78 -12.01 -8.28
N ALA A 132 -44.63 -11.21 -7.21
CA ALA A 132 -44.72 -9.77 -6.96
C ALA A 132 -44.62 -9.60 -5.44
N MET A 133 -43.92 -8.53 -5.01
CA MET A 133 -44.11 -7.75 -3.76
C MET A 133 -43.67 -8.46 -2.46
N SER A 134 -43.07 -7.83 -1.45
CA SER A 134 -43.07 -6.44 -0.96
C SER A 134 -41.88 -6.30 0.03
N GLU A 135 -41.02 -5.28 -0.08
CA GLU A 135 -41.04 -3.97 0.64
C GLU A 135 -40.28 -3.95 1.99
N GLY A 136 -39.61 -2.81 2.23
CA GLY A 136 -39.01 -2.38 3.49
C GLY A 136 -37.50 -2.19 3.37
N ASP A 137 -37.00 -1.07 2.81
CA ASP A 137 -36.72 0.21 3.49
C ASP A 137 -35.53 0.11 4.46
N ALA A 138 -34.56 1.00 4.55
CA ALA A 138 -34.22 2.25 3.87
C ALA A 138 -32.78 2.62 4.33
N ASP A 139 -32.18 3.57 3.62
CA ASP A 139 -31.23 4.61 4.05
C ASP A 139 -30.02 4.23 4.93
N ASP A 140 -28.82 4.48 4.40
CA ASP A 140 -27.98 5.55 4.96
C ASP A 140 -26.98 6.02 3.89
N ALA A 141 -27.07 7.31 3.59
CA ALA A 141 -26.07 8.07 2.86
C ALA A 141 -25.05 8.63 3.85
N ASP A 142 -23.77 8.69 3.44
CA ASP A 142 -22.76 9.68 3.87
C ASP A 142 -21.50 9.40 3.01
N GLU A 143 -21.27 10.19 1.95
CA GLU A 143 -20.45 11.40 1.90
C GLU A 143 -18.94 11.20 2.17
N ASP A 144 -18.18 11.43 1.09
CA ASP A 144 -16.86 12.07 0.99
C ASP A 144 -15.74 11.67 1.97
N GLY A 145 -14.79 10.89 1.46
CA GLY A 145 -13.43 10.79 1.98
C GLY A 145 -12.42 10.81 0.83
N GLN A 146 -11.90 11.99 0.51
CA GLN A 146 -10.87 12.21 -0.50
C GLN A 146 -9.66 11.28 -0.27
N ASP A 147 -9.45 10.33 -1.17
CA ASP A 147 -8.23 9.51 -1.25
C ASP A 147 -7.03 10.37 -1.65
N ARG A 148 -6.41 11.02 -0.67
CA ARG A 148 -5.06 11.58 -0.78
C ARG A 148 -4.04 10.46 -0.55
N LEU A 149 -3.70 9.77 -1.62
CA LEU A 149 -2.51 8.90 -1.71
C LEU A 149 -1.23 9.74 -1.52
N THR A 150 -0.78 9.94 -0.28
CA THR A 150 0.56 10.49 0.00
C THR A 150 1.55 9.33 0.13
N SER A 151 2.24 9.05 -0.99
CA SER A 151 3.31 8.06 -1.05
C SER A 151 4.56 8.62 -0.38
N GLN A 152 4.81 8.21 0.86
CA GLN A 152 6.01 8.65 1.58
C GLN A 152 7.26 7.92 1.08
N ARG A 153 8.33 8.67 0.75
CA ARG A 153 9.66 8.10 0.44
C ARG A 153 10.57 8.24 1.65
N ARG A 154 11.31 7.18 1.92
CA ARG A 154 12.31 7.06 2.98
C ARG A 154 13.70 7.14 2.34
N MET A 155 14.55 7.99 2.90
CA MET A 155 15.92 8.21 2.43
C MET A 155 16.90 7.89 3.53
N SER A 156 17.98 7.18 3.19
CA SER A 156 19.14 7.04 4.06
C SER A 156 20.34 7.67 3.38
N ALA A 157 20.94 8.68 4.01
CA ALA A 157 22.22 9.24 3.59
C ALA A 157 23.33 8.69 4.50
N ARG A 158 24.38 8.13 3.91
CA ARG A 158 25.66 7.90 4.61
C ARG A 158 26.58 9.06 4.31
N ILE A 159 27.00 9.77 5.35
CA ILE A 159 28.07 10.77 5.35
C ILE A 159 29.36 10.06 5.79
#